data_AF-A0A8T3KIF5-F1
#
_entry.id   AF-A0A8T3KIF5-F1
#
_cell.length_a   1.000
_cell.length_b   1.000
_cell.length_c   1.000
_cell.angle_alpha   90.00
_cell.angle_beta   90.00
_cell.angle_gamma   90.00
#
_symmetry.space_group_name_H-M   'P 1'
#
loop_
_entity.id
_entity.type
_entity.pdbx_description
1 polymer ?
#
loop_
_entity_poly.entity_id
_entity_poly.type
_entity_poly.pdbx_seq_one_letter_code
_entity_poly.pdbx_strand_id
1 'polypeptide(L)'
;MSIKEYFIKKYPGEENRYFIGRMLECLERCQRTHQRIFTDFLDPLKVKIAAEMSRQYSGVCTVFYGGFEEAERCIAAVSAEWDKIELREYPIILLKITDRGWGKALNHRDYLGALLGLGVKRDKIGDLVVREGVCLAAVHSDIAGFIEMNLERVGSSRVDVERMDAGGPDLGPKFKGIRVTVASPRLDGVVGAAFGLSREKIVKIY
;
A
#
# COMPACT_ATOMS: atom_id res chain seq x y z
N MET A 1 25.81 -16.58 5.95
CA MET A 1 24.82 -16.11 4.94
C MET A 1 24.30 -14.77 5.42
N SER A 2 24.45 -13.73 4.62
CA SER A 2 23.96 -12.39 4.97
C SER A 2 22.42 -12.35 4.97
N ILE A 3 21.82 -11.38 5.66
CA ILE A 3 20.35 -11.15 5.63
C ILE A 3 19.87 -11.00 4.19
N LYS A 4 20.60 -10.25 3.37
CA LYS A 4 20.30 -10.04 1.95
C LYS A 4 20.28 -11.36 1.17
N GLU A 5 21.30 -12.21 1.33
CA GLU A 5 21.37 -13.52 0.67
C GLU A 5 20.23 -14.45 1.10
N TYR A 6 19.88 -14.45 2.39
CA TYR A 6 18.76 -15.22 2.91
C TYR A 6 17.44 -14.85 2.21
N PHE A 7 17.12 -13.55 2.13
CA PHE A 7 15.88 -13.10 1.50
C PHE A 7 15.87 -13.32 -0.02
N ILE A 8 16.99 -13.11 -0.71
CA ILE A 8 17.09 -13.39 -2.15
C ILE A 8 16.89 -14.88 -2.44
N LYS A 9 17.41 -15.77 -1.59
CA LYS A 9 17.20 -17.22 -1.72
C LYS A 9 15.76 -17.61 -1.43
N LYS A 10 15.13 -16.99 -0.43
CA LYS A 10 13.74 -17.26 -0.04
C LYS A 10 12.71 -16.72 -1.04
N TYR A 11 13.00 -15.58 -1.67
CA TYR A 11 12.16 -14.92 -2.65
C TYR A 11 12.95 -14.72 -3.96
N PRO A 12 13.05 -15.76 -4.79
CA PRO A 12 13.76 -15.68 -6.06
C PRO A 12 13.06 -14.73 -7.05
N GLY A 13 13.79 -14.33 -8.09
CA GLY A 13 13.32 -13.41 -9.14
C GLY A 13 14.05 -12.07 -9.12
N GLU A 14 14.26 -11.49 -10.30
CA GLU A 14 15.02 -10.23 -10.44
C GLU A 14 14.31 -9.05 -9.77
N GLU A 15 13.00 -8.92 -9.94
CA GLU A 15 12.20 -7.88 -9.28
C GLU A 15 12.28 -7.98 -7.75
N ASN A 16 12.19 -9.20 -7.22
CA ASN A 16 12.31 -9.44 -5.78
C ASN A 16 13.72 -9.11 -5.28
N ARG A 17 14.76 -9.51 -6.02
CA ARG A 17 16.15 -9.16 -5.69
C ARG A 17 16.36 -7.65 -5.65
N TYR A 18 15.83 -6.92 -6.62
CA TYR A 18 15.90 -5.45 -6.64
C TYR A 18 15.15 -4.85 -5.44
N PHE A 19 13.92 -5.30 -5.19
CA PHE A 19 13.11 -4.84 -4.08
C PHE A 19 13.77 -5.11 -2.72
N ILE A 20 14.31 -6.31 -2.50
CA ILE A 20 15.04 -6.67 -1.28
C ILE A 20 16.22 -5.73 -1.07
N GLY A 21 17.00 -5.44 -2.12
CA GLY A 21 18.09 -4.48 -2.04
C GLY A 21 17.64 -3.09 -1.59
N ARG A 22 16.56 -2.58 -2.19
CA ARG A 22 15.96 -1.28 -1.85
C ARG A 22 15.40 -1.23 -0.43
N MET A 23 14.71 -2.28 -0.01
CA MET A 23 14.12 -2.36 1.33
C MET A 23 15.22 -2.44 2.40
N LEU A 24 16.29 -3.18 2.15
CA LEU A 24 17.46 -3.25 3.03
C LEU A 24 18.08 -1.86 3.24
N GLU A 25 18.29 -1.13 2.15
CA GLU A 25 18.81 0.25 2.19
C GLU A 25 17.89 1.17 3.02
N CYS A 26 16.57 1.04 2.88
CA CYS A 26 15.61 1.82 3.67
C CYS A 26 15.71 1.49 5.17
N LEU A 27 15.75 0.21 5.53
CA LEU A 27 15.86 -0.25 6.92
C LEU A 27 17.16 0.23 7.57
N GLU A 28 18.30 0.02 6.90
CA GLU A 28 19.62 0.44 7.40
C GLU A 28 19.74 1.96 7.52
N ARG A 29 19.21 2.70 6.54
CA ARG A 29 19.18 4.16 6.59
C ARG A 29 18.34 4.67 7.75
N CYS A 30 17.14 4.13 7.94
CA CYS A 30 16.27 4.50 9.05
C CYS A 30 16.92 4.16 10.39
N GLN A 31 17.55 2.98 10.52
CA GLN A 31 18.24 2.58 11.74
C GLN A 31 19.37 3.54 12.11
N ARG A 32 20.15 4.00 11.12
CA ARG A 32 21.29 4.91 11.33
C ARG A 32 20.88 6.36 11.60
N THR A 33 19.83 6.83 10.95
CA THR A 33 19.50 8.27 10.90
C THR A 33 18.22 8.63 11.66
N HIS A 34 17.41 7.64 12.03
CA HIS A 34 16.05 7.79 12.55
C HIS A 34 15.11 8.61 11.64
N GLN A 35 15.50 8.84 10.38
CA GLN A 35 14.63 9.46 9.39
C GLN A 35 13.63 8.44 8.88
N ARG A 36 12.34 8.82 8.94
CA ARG A 36 11.26 8.05 8.33
C ARG A 36 11.36 8.05 6.80
N ILE A 37 10.96 6.94 6.20
CA ILE A 37 10.99 6.72 4.75
C ILE A 37 9.66 6.07 4.33
N PHE A 38 9.02 6.64 3.32
CA PHE A 38 7.86 6.03 2.67
C PHE A 38 8.30 5.38 1.36
N THR A 39 7.80 4.18 1.08
CA THR A 39 7.96 3.52 -0.22
C THR A 39 6.89 3.99 -1.21
N ASP A 40 7.04 3.57 -2.46
CA ASP A 40 5.91 3.48 -3.38
C ASP A 40 4.95 2.35 -2.96
N PHE A 41 3.81 2.20 -3.65
CA PHE A 41 2.89 1.08 -3.41
C PHE A 41 3.57 -0.25 -3.69
N LEU A 42 3.58 -1.09 -2.67
CA LEU A 42 4.04 -2.46 -2.71
C LEU A 42 2.86 -3.37 -3.06
N ASP A 43 3.11 -4.35 -3.93
CA ASP A 43 2.17 -5.46 -4.10
C ASP A 43 2.17 -6.38 -2.85
N PRO A 44 1.17 -7.27 -2.70
CA PRO A 44 1.04 -8.12 -1.52
C PRO A 44 2.29 -8.97 -1.20
N LEU A 45 3.01 -9.42 -2.23
CA LEU A 45 4.24 -10.18 -2.03
C LEU A 45 5.35 -9.28 -1.47
N LYS A 46 5.51 -8.06 -2.00
CA LYS A 46 6.48 -7.09 -1.49
C LYS A 46 6.13 -6.60 -0.10
N VAL A 47 4.86 -6.43 0.24
CA VAL A 47 4.41 -6.16 1.63
C VAL A 47 4.88 -7.28 2.56
N LYS A 48 4.67 -8.54 2.17
CA LYS A 48 5.12 -9.70 2.94
C LYS A 48 6.63 -9.71 3.13
N ILE A 49 7.40 -9.49 2.06
CA ILE A 49 8.87 -9.44 2.11
C ILE A 49 9.33 -8.32 3.04
N ALA A 50 8.80 -7.09 2.89
CA ALA A 50 9.14 -5.95 3.73
C ALA A 50 8.83 -6.19 5.21
N ALA A 51 7.67 -6.78 5.51
CA ALA A 51 7.28 -7.12 6.88
C ALA A 51 8.25 -8.13 7.49
N GLU A 52 8.64 -9.16 6.75
CA GLU A 52 9.59 -10.16 7.23
C GLU A 52 11.01 -9.59 7.41
N MET A 53 11.48 -8.74 6.49
CA MET A 53 12.76 -8.07 6.58
C MET A 53 12.81 -7.13 7.78
N SER A 54 11.77 -6.32 7.99
CA SER A 54 11.68 -5.40 9.13
C SER A 54 11.84 -6.10 10.48
N ARG A 55 11.34 -7.34 10.63
CA ARG A 55 11.49 -8.13 11.86
C ARG A 55 12.95 -8.51 12.19
N GLN A 56 13.87 -8.42 11.23
CA GLN A 56 15.29 -8.68 11.45
C GLN A 56 16.05 -7.45 11.98
N TYR A 57 15.40 -6.29 12.07
CA TYR A 57 16.00 -5.03 12.45
C TYR A 57 15.43 -4.55 13.80
N SER A 58 16.30 -4.18 14.72
CA SER A 58 15.92 -3.57 16.00
C SER A 58 15.94 -2.05 15.92
N GLY A 59 15.06 -1.39 16.67
CA GLY A 59 14.97 0.07 16.70
C GLY A 59 14.28 0.69 15.48
N VAL A 60 13.77 -0.15 14.56
CA VAL A 60 13.02 0.24 13.36
C VAL A 60 11.67 -0.46 13.36
N CYS A 61 10.62 0.26 12.96
CA CYS A 61 9.29 -0.26 12.75
C CYS A 61 8.87 0.00 11.30
N THR A 62 8.14 -0.95 10.71
CA THR A 62 7.50 -0.78 9.40
C THR A 62 5.99 -0.90 9.54
N VAL A 63 5.27 0.13 9.10
CA VAL A 63 3.80 0.18 9.13
C VAL A 63 3.28 0.32 7.70
N PHE A 64 2.20 -0.41 7.40
CA PHE A 64 1.63 -0.45 6.05
C PHE A 64 0.27 0.25 6.01
N TYR A 65 0.06 1.04 4.96
CA TYR A 65 -1.23 1.66 4.67
C TYR A 65 -1.42 1.82 3.16
N GLY A 66 -2.62 1.52 2.66
CA GLY A 66 -2.93 1.53 1.22
C GLY A 66 -4.07 2.46 0.83
N GLY A 67 -4.60 3.27 1.75
CA GLY A 67 -5.72 4.18 1.49
C GLY A 67 -7.11 3.61 1.80
N PHE A 68 -7.23 2.28 1.91
CA PHE A 68 -8.46 1.57 2.27
C PHE A 68 -8.22 0.62 3.44
N GLU A 69 -9.29 0.22 4.15
CA GLU A 69 -9.19 -0.70 5.30
C GLU A 69 -8.61 -2.08 4.91
N GLU A 70 -9.03 -2.61 3.76
CA GLU A 70 -8.59 -3.93 3.25
C GLU A 70 -7.66 -3.81 2.04
N ALA A 71 -6.85 -2.75 1.97
CA ALA A 71 -5.97 -2.52 0.83
C ALA A 71 -4.94 -3.64 0.68
N GLU A 72 -4.90 -4.27 -0.49
CA GLU A 72 -3.91 -5.27 -0.87
C GLU A 72 -2.56 -4.61 -1.20
N ARG A 73 -2.60 -3.48 -1.90
CA ARG A 73 -1.42 -2.68 -2.21
C ARG A 73 -1.24 -1.59 -1.17
N CYS A 74 -0.08 -1.58 -0.54
CA CYS A 74 0.22 -0.66 0.56
C CYS A 74 1.55 0.05 0.35
N ILE A 75 1.64 1.28 0.83
CA ILE A 75 2.91 1.95 1.09
C ILE A 75 3.46 1.45 2.43
N ALA A 76 4.75 1.14 2.47
CA ALA A 76 5.46 0.89 3.70
C ALA A 76 6.06 2.21 4.22
N ALA A 77 5.78 2.52 5.48
CA ALA A 77 6.44 3.58 6.22
C ALA A 77 7.45 2.94 7.18
N VAL A 78 8.73 3.14 6.90
CA VAL A 78 9.86 2.67 7.71
C VAL A 78 10.29 3.82 8.61
N SER A 79 10.21 3.64 9.93
CA SER A 79 10.50 4.68 10.91
C SER A 79 11.19 4.12 12.15
N ALA A 80 11.64 4.98 13.06
CA ALA A 80 12.06 4.54 14.39
C ALA A 80 10.86 3.96 15.16
N GLU A 81 11.11 3.03 16.09
CA GLU A 81 10.04 2.36 16.85
C GLU A 81 9.16 3.32 17.66
N TRP A 82 9.75 4.41 18.16
CA TRP A 82 9.05 5.45 18.92
C TRP A 82 8.27 6.43 18.03
N ASP A 83 8.55 6.47 16.72
CA ASP A 83 7.89 7.36 15.76
C ASP A 83 6.46 6.85 15.50
N LYS A 84 5.49 7.72 15.73
CA LYS A 84 4.07 7.43 15.53
C LYS A 84 3.61 8.10 14.24
N ILE A 85 3.49 7.30 13.19
CA ILE A 85 3.02 7.77 11.89
C ILE A 85 1.49 7.79 11.87
N GLU A 86 0.93 8.94 11.54
CA GLU A 86 -0.50 9.09 11.30
C GLU A 86 -0.85 8.76 9.83
N LEU A 87 -2.09 8.30 9.60
CA LEU A 87 -2.54 7.92 8.26
C LEU A 87 -2.45 9.07 7.24
N ARG A 88 -2.69 10.31 7.70
CA ARG A 88 -2.59 11.52 6.86
C ARG A 88 -1.16 11.85 6.41
N GLU A 89 -0.15 11.26 7.04
CA GLU A 89 1.25 11.48 6.69
C GLU A 89 1.72 10.54 5.57
N TYR A 90 0.96 9.49 5.28
CA TYR A 90 1.24 8.67 4.11
C TYR A 90 1.03 9.50 2.83
N PRO A 91 1.91 9.35 1.83
CA PRO A 91 1.80 10.07 0.56
C PRO A 91 0.73 9.41 -0.34
N ILE A 92 -0.50 9.29 0.16
CA ILE A 92 -1.64 8.68 -0.52
C ILE A 92 -2.74 9.72 -0.66
N ILE A 93 -3.23 9.89 -1.89
CA ILE A 93 -4.42 10.67 -2.21
C ILE A 93 -5.46 9.71 -2.77
N LEU A 94 -6.72 9.90 -2.36
CA LEU A 94 -7.85 9.21 -2.96
C LEU A 94 -8.44 10.09 -4.06
N LEU A 95 -8.50 9.56 -5.28
CA LEU A 95 -9.16 10.21 -6.41
C LEU A 95 -10.52 9.55 -6.65
N LYS A 96 -11.56 10.36 -6.72
CA LYS A 96 -12.88 9.96 -7.18
C LYS A 96 -12.96 10.21 -8.69
N ILE A 97 -13.04 9.14 -9.45
CA ILE A 97 -13.17 9.17 -10.91
C ILE A 97 -14.61 8.79 -11.25
N THR A 98 -15.38 9.74 -11.76
CA THR A 98 -16.80 9.57 -12.06
C THR A 98 -17.01 9.38 -13.55
N ASP A 99 -17.61 8.26 -13.96
CA ASP A 99 -18.02 8.01 -15.34
C ASP A 99 -19.19 8.93 -15.72
N ARG A 100 -19.02 9.69 -16.81
CA ARG A 100 -20.05 10.54 -17.41
C ARG A 100 -20.62 9.96 -18.71
N GLY A 101 -20.14 8.79 -19.11
CA GLY A 101 -20.60 8.08 -20.28
C GLY A 101 -21.97 7.44 -20.06
N TRP A 102 -22.72 7.32 -21.16
CA TRP A 102 -23.96 6.55 -21.24
C TRP A 102 -23.70 5.14 -21.79
N GLY A 103 -22.42 4.75 -21.83
CA GLY A 103 -21.94 3.53 -22.46
C GLY A 103 -21.93 2.33 -21.52
N LYS A 104 -21.16 1.32 -21.91
CA LYS A 104 -20.94 0.13 -21.08
C LYS A 104 -20.30 0.53 -19.75
N ALA A 105 -20.81 -0.02 -18.65
CA ALA A 105 -20.23 0.16 -17.34
C ALA A 105 -18.73 -0.23 -17.32
N LEU A 106 -17.91 0.71 -16.86
CA LEU A 106 -16.47 0.54 -16.70
C LEU A 106 -16.17 -0.40 -15.53
N ASN A 107 -15.19 -1.28 -15.69
CA ASN A 107 -14.71 -2.17 -14.64
C ASN A 107 -13.29 -1.80 -14.20
N HIS A 108 -12.80 -2.46 -13.15
CA HIS A 108 -11.46 -2.22 -12.58
C HIS A 108 -10.33 -2.21 -13.63
N ARG A 109 -10.37 -3.10 -14.63
CA ARG A 109 -9.31 -3.18 -15.65
C ARG A 109 -9.32 -1.97 -16.58
N ASP A 110 -10.49 -1.37 -16.83
CA ASP A 110 -10.60 -0.20 -17.70
C ASP A 110 -9.93 1.01 -17.03
N TYR A 111 -10.23 1.25 -15.74
CA TYR A 111 -9.60 2.32 -14.97
C TYR A 111 -8.09 2.12 -14.81
N LEU A 112 -7.65 0.90 -14.45
CA LEU A 112 -6.24 0.61 -14.34
C LEU A 112 -5.52 0.80 -15.68
N GLY A 113 -6.12 0.32 -16.78
CA GLY A 113 -5.58 0.47 -18.12
C GLY A 113 -5.44 1.94 -18.54
N ALA A 114 -6.43 2.78 -18.22
CA ALA A 114 -6.37 4.21 -18.49
C ALA A 114 -5.26 4.91 -17.69
N LEU A 115 -5.15 4.61 -16.38
CA LEU A 115 -4.09 5.16 -15.53
C LEU A 115 -2.69 4.76 -16.02
N LEU A 116 -2.50 3.50 -16.38
CA LEU A 116 -1.23 3.04 -16.97
C LEU A 116 -0.98 3.65 -18.35
N GLY A 117 -2.04 3.87 -19.14
CA GLY A 117 -1.99 4.52 -20.46
C GLY A 117 -1.53 5.98 -20.41
N LEU A 118 -1.72 6.67 -19.28
CA LEU A 118 -1.14 8.00 -19.02
C LEU A 118 0.37 7.96 -18.75
N GLY A 119 0.98 6.78 -18.69
CA GLY A 119 2.39 6.60 -18.32
C GLY A 119 2.64 6.57 -16.81
N VAL A 120 1.58 6.50 -15.99
CA VAL A 120 1.72 6.33 -14.53
C VAL A 120 2.23 4.91 -14.26
N LYS A 121 3.28 4.80 -13.45
CA LYS A 121 3.84 3.50 -13.07
C LYS A 121 2.90 2.75 -12.12
N ARG A 122 2.88 1.42 -12.20
CA ARG A 122 2.00 0.57 -11.38
C ARG A 122 2.28 0.66 -9.88
N ASP A 123 3.52 0.95 -9.49
CA ASP A 123 3.94 1.19 -8.11
C ASP A 123 3.46 2.55 -7.56
N LYS A 124 2.98 3.46 -8.39
CA LYS A 124 2.33 4.70 -7.93
C LYS A 124 0.82 4.57 -7.74
N ILE A 125 0.26 3.40 -8.06
CA ILE A 125 -1.16 3.12 -7.99
C ILE A 125 -1.38 2.03 -6.93
N GLY A 126 -2.24 2.32 -5.97
CA GLY A 126 -2.75 1.37 -4.99
C GLY A 126 -3.90 0.55 -5.57
N ASP A 127 -4.92 0.36 -4.74
CA ASP A 127 -6.14 -0.34 -5.09
C ASP A 127 -7.15 0.60 -5.73
N LEU A 128 -8.05 0.02 -6.54
CA LEU A 128 -9.14 0.72 -7.19
C LEU A 128 -10.47 0.09 -6.74
N VAL A 129 -11.35 0.90 -6.15
CA VAL A 129 -12.68 0.45 -5.72
C VAL A 129 -13.71 0.99 -6.69
N VAL A 130 -14.28 0.11 -7.51
CA VAL A 130 -15.29 0.47 -8.52
C VAL A 130 -16.69 0.12 -8.02
N ARG A 131 -17.57 1.12 -7.95
CA ARG A 131 -18.98 1.00 -7.55
C ARG A 131 -19.82 2.01 -8.33
N GLU A 132 -20.92 1.54 -8.93
CA GLU A 132 -21.99 2.41 -9.46
C GLU A 132 -21.51 3.57 -10.37
N GLY A 133 -20.62 3.29 -11.32
CA GLY A 133 -20.11 4.32 -12.24
C GLY A 133 -19.05 5.24 -11.65
N VAL A 134 -18.61 4.98 -10.41
CA VAL A 134 -17.52 5.69 -9.74
C VAL A 134 -16.38 4.72 -9.46
N CYS A 135 -15.15 5.20 -9.61
CA CYS A 135 -13.94 4.52 -9.17
C CYS A 135 -13.22 5.39 -8.14
N LEU A 136 -12.98 4.83 -6.96
CA LEU A 136 -12.08 5.40 -5.96
C LEU A 136 -10.70 4.80 -6.18
N ALA A 137 -9.73 5.64 -6.54
CA ALA A 137 -8.36 5.22 -6.80
C ALA A 137 -7.44 5.73 -5.69
N ALA A 138 -6.77 4.82 -4.98
CA ALA A 138 -5.64 5.20 -4.13
C ALA A 138 -4.40 5.40 -4.99
N VAL A 139 -3.81 6.58 -4.92
CA VAL A 139 -2.67 6.96 -5.74
C VAL A 139 -1.61 7.69 -4.92
N HIS A 140 -0.35 7.60 -5.35
CA HIS A 140 0.73 8.30 -4.67
C HIS A 140 0.59 9.81 -4.88
N SER A 141 0.83 10.61 -3.84
CA SER A 141 0.53 12.05 -3.84
C SER A 141 1.29 12.84 -4.91
N ASP A 142 2.47 12.37 -5.32
CA ASP A 142 3.28 12.99 -6.37
C ASP A 142 2.68 12.91 -7.78
N ILE A 143 1.78 11.96 -8.03
CA ILE A 143 1.12 11.79 -9.33
C ILE A 143 -0.38 12.12 -9.30
N ALA A 144 -0.95 12.42 -8.13
CA ALA A 144 -2.38 12.73 -7.98
C ALA A 144 -2.80 13.93 -8.87
N GLY A 145 -2.08 15.04 -8.77
CA GLY A 145 -2.36 16.24 -9.59
C GLY A 145 -2.15 16.02 -11.09
N PHE A 146 -1.21 15.15 -11.47
CA PHE A 146 -1.04 14.76 -12.86
C PHE A 146 -2.24 13.97 -13.38
N ILE A 147 -2.76 13.00 -12.61
CA ILE A 147 -3.95 12.24 -13.00
C ILE A 147 -5.16 13.18 -13.13
N GLU A 148 -5.39 14.05 -12.16
CA GLU A 148 -6.52 15.01 -12.19
C GLU A 148 -6.54 15.86 -13.45
N MET A 149 -5.38 16.35 -13.87
CA MET A 149 -5.28 17.24 -15.03
C MET A 149 -5.36 16.51 -16.37
N ASN A 150 -5.01 15.22 -16.43
CA ASN A 150 -4.78 14.52 -17.70
C ASN A 150 -5.71 13.32 -17.94
N LEU A 151 -6.38 12.79 -16.92
CA LEU A 151 -7.31 11.68 -17.09
C LEU A 151 -8.69 12.19 -17.54
N GLU A 152 -8.83 12.41 -18.85
CA GLU A 152 -10.11 12.87 -19.43
C GLU A 152 -11.05 11.72 -19.79
N ARG A 153 -10.50 10.52 -20.03
CA ARG A 153 -11.24 9.36 -20.53
C ARG A 153 -10.75 8.05 -19.93
N VAL A 154 -11.70 7.13 -19.75
CA VAL A 154 -11.44 5.73 -19.41
C VAL A 154 -12.17 4.88 -20.45
N GLY A 155 -11.42 4.12 -21.24
CA GLY A 155 -11.96 3.48 -22.44
C GLY A 155 -12.54 4.53 -23.40
N SER A 156 -13.80 4.38 -23.79
CA SER A 156 -14.52 5.37 -24.62
C SER A 156 -15.30 6.42 -23.82
N SER A 157 -15.43 6.25 -22.50
CA SER A 157 -16.20 7.14 -21.63
C SER A 157 -15.38 8.36 -21.20
N ARG A 158 -16.03 9.53 -21.14
CA ARG A 158 -15.48 10.71 -20.45
C ARG A 158 -15.62 10.56 -18.95
N VAL A 159 -14.62 11.02 -18.20
CA VAL A 159 -14.63 10.96 -16.74
C VAL A 159 -14.31 12.31 -16.13
N ASP A 160 -14.85 12.56 -14.93
CA ASP A 160 -14.42 13.67 -14.08
C ASP A 160 -13.57 13.12 -12.94
N VAL A 161 -12.50 13.82 -12.58
CA VAL A 161 -11.58 13.42 -11.51
C VAL A 161 -11.57 14.47 -10.40
N GLU A 162 -11.84 14.05 -9.18
CA GLU A 162 -11.85 14.91 -8.00
C GLU A 162 -10.98 14.32 -6.89
N ARG A 163 -10.24 15.17 -6.16
CA ARG A 163 -9.59 14.76 -4.91
C ARG A 163 -10.64 14.57 -3.84
N MET A 164 -10.50 13.49 -3.08
CA MET A 164 -11.23 13.32 -1.84
C MET A 164 -10.37 13.76 -0.66
N ASP A 165 -10.94 14.60 0.20
CA ASP A 165 -10.35 14.88 1.50
C ASP A 165 -10.39 13.61 2.35
N ALA A 166 -9.26 13.29 3.00
CA ALA A 166 -9.08 12.12 3.86
C ALA A 166 -10.00 12.08 5.13
N GLY A 167 -10.97 13.00 5.23
CA GLY A 167 -11.96 13.09 6.31
C GLY A 167 -13.40 13.33 5.84
N GLY A 168 -13.70 13.17 4.55
CA GLY A 168 -15.05 13.37 4.01
C GLY A 168 -16.05 12.28 4.47
N PRO A 169 -17.33 12.63 4.72
CA PRO A 169 -18.33 11.71 5.29
C PRO A 169 -18.68 10.49 4.41
N ASP A 170 -18.34 10.52 3.11
CA ASP A 170 -18.58 9.41 2.17
C ASP A 170 -17.51 8.31 2.21
N LEU A 171 -16.45 8.46 3.02
CA LEU A 171 -15.38 7.48 3.16
C LEU A 171 -15.48 6.74 4.51
N GLY A 172 -16.55 5.97 4.71
CA GLY A 172 -16.54 4.89 5.70
C GLY A 172 -15.95 3.64 5.06
N PRO A 173 -14.81 3.11 5.53
CA PRO A 173 -14.82 2.35 6.78
C PRO A 173 -13.55 2.50 7.65
N LYS A 174 -13.56 1.87 8.83
CA LYS A 174 -12.65 2.10 9.95
C LYS A 174 -11.24 1.57 9.67
N PHE A 175 -10.32 2.49 9.40
CA PHE A 175 -8.92 2.18 9.13
C PHE A 175 -8.22 1.37 10.25
N LYS A 176 -7.49 0.32 9.85
CA LYS A 176 -6.66 -0.47 10.76
C LYS A 176 -5.24 -0.56 10.22
N GLY A 177 -4.35 0.28 10.75
CA GLY A 177 -2.92 0.16 10.47
C GLY A 177 -2.38 -1.17 11.01
N ILE A 178 -1.78 -1.99 10.15
CA ILE A 178 -1.05 -3.18 10.58
C ILE A 178 0.33 -2.70 11.05
N ARG A 179 0.48 -2.55 12.37
CA ARG A 179 1.77 -2.25 13.00
C ARG A 179 2.51 -3.56 13.28
N VAL A 180 3.66 -3.75 12.64
CA VAL A 180 4.57 -4.85 12.99
C VAL A 180 5.60 -4.27 13.96
N THR A 181 5.36 -4.45 15.26
CA THR A 181 6.35 -4.13 16.32
C THR A 181 7.03 -5.42 16.73
N VAL A 182 8.36 -5.49 16.67
CA VAL A 182 9.12 -6.63 17.21
C VAL A 182 9.69 -6.30 18.57
N ALA A 183 9.07 -6.81 19.64
CA ALA A 183 9.65 -6.79 20.98
C ALA A 183 10.46 -8.08 21.21
N SER A 184 11.69 -8.13 20.72
CA SER A 184 12.68 -9.21 20.95
C SER A 184 12.28 -10.63 20.44
N PRO A 185 13.25 -11.52 20.17
CA PRO A 185 13.01 -12.72 19.38
C PRO A 185 12.49 -13.87 20.26
N ARG A 186 11.18 -14.16 20.16
CA ARG A 186 10.67 -15.52 20.31
C ARG A 186 9.78 -15.85 19.12
N LEU A 187 10.39 -16.63 18.25
CA LEU A 187 9.76 -17.54 17.30
C LEU A 187 8.72 -18.34 18.10
N ASP A 188 7.42 -18.07 17.90
CA ASP A 188 6.29 -18.99 18.04
C ASP A 188 5.00 -18.20 18.30
N GLY A 189 4.18 -18.10 17.26
CA GLY A 189 2.82 -17.56 17.33
C GLY A 189 2.73 -16.08 16.99
N VAL A 190 2.52 -15.76 15.69
CA VAL A 190 1.54 -14.79 15.16
C VAL A 190 1.75 -14.74 13.64
N VAL A 191 1.14 -15.68 12.93
CA VAL A 191 0.99 -15.63 11.46
C VAL A 191 -0.38 -15.02 11.07
N GLY A 192 -1.26 -14.74 12.03
CA GLY A 192 -2.64 -14.29 11.76
C GLY A 192 -2.85 -12.81 11.45
N ALA A 193 -1.86 -11.93 11.65
CA ALA A 193 -2.08 -10.48 11.51
C ALA A 193 -1.90 -9.94 10.07
N ALA A 194 -1.26 -10.71 9.17
CA ALA A 194 -1.00 -10.30 7.79
C ALA A 194 -2.01 -10.87 6.78
N PHE A 195 -2.95 -11.71 7.21
CA PHE A 195 -3.81 -12.50 6.32
C PHE A 195 -5.31 -12.42 6.63
N GLY A 196 -5.81 -11.25 7.06
CA GLY A 196 -7.24 -10.94 6.95
C GLY A 196 -8.21 -12.01 7.48
N LEU A 197 -7.89 -12.69 8.59
CA LEU A 197 -8.89 -13.53 9.25
C LEU A 197 -9.75 -12.64 10.13
N SER A 198 -10.99 -12.45 9.68
CA SER A 198 -12.07 -11.83 10.43
C SER A 198 -12.13 -12.41 11.84
N ARG A 199 -12.19 -11.53 12.85
CA ARG A 199 -12.27 -11.92 14.26
C ARG A 199 -13.67 -12.39 14.68
N GLU A 200 -14.37 -13.12 13.82
CA GLU A 200 -15.66 -13.73 14.15
C GLU A 200 -15.63 -15.24 13.86
N LYS A 201 -14.70 -15.94 14.51
CA LYS A 201 -14.82 -17.33 14.96
C LYS A 201 -13.51 -17.78 15.61
N ILE A 202 -13.34 -17.45 16.89
CA ILE A 202 -12.55 -18.29 17.78
C ILE A 202 -13.46 -18.60 18.96
N VAL A 203 -14.13 -19.75 18.84
CA VAL A 203 -14.74 -20.45 19.97
C VAL A 203 -13.60 -20.97 20.83
N LYS A 204 -13.63 -20.65 22.13
CA LYS A 204 -12.81 -21.26 23.18
C LYS A 204 -12.79 -22.77 23.00
N ILE A 205 -11.60 -23.38 22.91
CA ILE A 205 -11.35 -24.68 23.55
C ILE A 205 -9.90 -24.66 24.08
N TYR A 206 -9.78 -25.21 25.29
CA TYR A 206 -8.61 -25.37 26.14
C TYR A 206 -7.40 -26.01 25.44
#